data_AF-A0A355RDT8-F1
#
_entry.id   AF-A0A355RDT8-F1
#
_cell.length_a   1.000
_cell.length_b   1.000
_cell.length_c   1.000
_cell.angle_alpha   90.00
_cell.angle_beta   90.00
_cell.angle_gamma   90.00
#
_symmetry.space_group_name_H-M   'P 1'
#
loop_
_entity.id
_entity.type
_entity.pdbx_description
1 polymer ?
#
loop_
_entity_poly.entity_id
_entity_poly.type
_entity_poly.pdbx_seq_one_letter_code
_entity_poly.pdbx_strand_id
1 'polypeptide(L)'
;EYRKEFLELRKQGFQRVKVDGAFYELDDPPTLDKKFRHDIDVVVDRIVVRAGIETRLADSFRTALDLADGIAILETAPDEGDPERVTFSENFACPVSGFTISEIEPRL
;
A
#
# COMPACT_ATOMS: atom_id res chain seq x y z
N GLU A 1 -8.57 8.15 -15.38
CA GLU A 1 -8.94 6.72 -15.55
C GLU A 1 -9.49 6.18 -14.24
N TYR A 2 -8.76 6.43 -13.16
CA TYR A 2 -8.97 5.93 -11.80
C TYR A 2 -10.23 6.34 -11.01
N ARG A 3 -11.20 7.05 -11.61
CA ARG A 3 -12.39 7.51 -10.86
C ARG A 3 -13.26 6.34 -10.37
N LYS A 4 -13.30 5.24 -11.14
CA LYS A 4 -14.07 4.07 -10.76
C LYS A 4 -13.37 3.35 -9.60
N GLU A 5 -12.06 3.20 -9.69
CA GLU A 5 -11.18 2.56 -8.71
C GLU A 5 -11.23 3.31 -7.37
N PHE A 6 -11.12 4.65 -7.37
CA PHE A 6 -11.30 5.45 -6.15
C PHE A 6 -12.68 5.29 -5.53
N LEU A 7 -13.73 5.18 -6.36
CA LEU A 7 -15.09 4.97 -5.87
C LEU A 7 -15.29 3.58 -5.25
N GLU A 8 -14.66 2.54 -5.81
CA GLU A 8 -14.66 1.20 -5.23
C GLU A 8 -13.88 1.14 -3.92
N LEU A 9 -12.71 1.79 -3.84
CA LEU A 9 -11.95 1.91 -2.58
C LEU A 9 -12.78 2.61 -1.49
N ARG A 10 -13.52 3.67 -1.85
CA ARG A 10 -14.41 4.36 -0.91
C ARG A 10 -15.56 3.46 -0.44
N LYS A 11 -16.14 2.64 -1.32
CA LYS A 11 -17.17 1.65 -0.93
C LYS A 11 -16.63 0.58 0.02
N GLN A 12 -15.35 0.23 -0.10
CA GLN A 12 -14.66 -0.68 0.82
C GLN A 12 -14.34 -0.03 2.17
N GLY A 13 -14.56 1.28 2.33
CA GLY A 13 -14.39 2.01 3.59
C GLY A 13 -13.06 2.74 3.72
N PHE A 14 -12.20 2.72 2.69
CA PHE A 14 -10.98 3.52 2.67
C PHE A 14 -11.30 5.00 2.52
N GLN A 15 -10.48 5.85 3.13
CA GLN A 15 -10.69 7.30 3.16
C GLN A 15 -9.56 8.09 2.51
N ARG A 16 -8.33 7.55 2.45
CA ARG A 16 -7.14 8.28 2.02
C ARG A 16 -6.30 7.48 1.04
N VAL A 17 -5.68 8.21 0.14
CA VAL A 17 -4.71 7.70 -0.83
C VAL A 17 -3.50 8.64 -0.88
N LYS A 18 -2.35 8.10 -1.24
CA LYS A 18 -1.17 8.87 -1.64
C LYS A 18 -1.02 8.71 -3.14
N VAL A 19 -1.03 9.83 -3.86
CA VAL A 19 -0.93 9.84 -5.32
C VAL A 19 0.27 10.68 -5.71
N ASP A 20 1.21 10.08 -6.44
CA ASP A 20 2.45 10.71 -6.90
C ASP A 20 3.20 11.45 -5.77
N GLY A 21 3.21 10.87 -4.57
CA GLY A 21 3.90 11.43 -3.40
C GLY A 21 3.03 12.31 -2.49
N ALA A 22 1.84 12.74 -2.91
CA ALA A 22 0.97 13.63 -2.14
C ALA A 22 -0.26 12.91 -1.60
N PHE A 23 -0.66 13.21 -0.36
CA PHE A 23 -1.85 12.63 0.26
C PHE A 23 -3.13 13.36 -0.15
N TYR A 24 -4.17 12.60 -0.43
CA TYR A 24 -5.51 13.09 -0.78
C TYR A 24 -6.58 12.28 -0.06
N GLU A 25 -7.73 12.91 0.15
CA GLU A 25 -8.94 12.22 0.58
C GLU A 25 -9.64 11.62 -0.64
N LEU A 26 -10.20 10.41 -0.49
CA LEU A 26 -10.88 9.71 -1.58
C LEU A 26 -12.17 10.42 -2.02
N ASP A 27 -12.72 11.32 -1.20
CA ASP A 27 -13.85 12.18 -1.56
C ASP A 27 -13.45 13.32 -2.51
N ASP A 28 -12.18 13.75 -2.50
CA ASP A 28 -11.64 14.78 -3.39
C ASP A 28 -10.28 14.35 -3.98
N PRO A 29 -10.26 13.31 -4.84
CA PRO A 29 -9.03 12.80 -5.41
C PRO A 29 -8.48 13.73 -6.50
N PRO A 30 -7.16 13.73 -6.75
CA PRO A 30 -6.56 14.56 -7.78
C PRO A 30 -7.00 14.12 -9.18
N THR A 31 -6.95 15.05 -10.13
CA THR A 31 -7.15 14.72 -11.55
C THR A 31 -5.84 14.18 -12.13
N LEU A 32 -5.88 12.96 -12.66
CA LEU A 32 -4.71 12.26 -13.21
C LEU A 32 -4.67 12.35 -14.73
N ASP A 33 -3.52 12.74 -15.27
CA ASP A 33 -3.27 12.85 -16.71
C ASP A 33 -2.92 11.48 -17.30
N LYS A 34 -3.80 10.98 -18.15
CA LYS A 34 -3.69 9.67 -18.79
C LYS A 34 -2.41 9.44 -19.60
N LYS A 35 -1.67 10.50 -19.93
CA LYS A 35 -0.39 10.40 -20.66
C LYS A 35 0.75 9.90 -19.80
N PHE A 36 0.61 9.94 -18.48
CA PHE A 36 1.65 9.59 -17.53
C PHE A 36 1.27 8.36 -16.70
N ARG A 37 2.29 7.64 -16.24
CA ARG A 37 2.12 6.63 -15.20
C ARG A 37 2.03 7.34 -13.86
N HIS A 38 1.14 6.85 -13.00
CA HIS A 38 0.89 7.38 -11.68
C HIS A 38 1.10 6.30 -10.64
N ASP A 39 1.68 6.67 -9.51
CA ASP A 39 1.81 5.82 -8.33
C ASP A 39 0.68 6.14 -7.35
N ILE A 40 -0.14 5.14 -7.01
CA ILE A 40 -1.32 5.29 -6.16
C ILE A 40 -1.21 4.29 -5.01
N ASP A 41 -0.91 4.77 -3.81
CA ASP A 41 -0.92 3.98 -2.59
C ASP A 41 -2.22 4.20 -1.83
N VAL A 42 -2.87 3.13 -1.39
CA VAL A 42 -4.04 3.22 -0.49
C VAL A 42 -3.56 3.25 0.95
N VAL A 43 -4.01 4.23 1.73
CA VAL A 43 -3.64 4.34 3.14
C VAL A 43 -4.54 3.42 3.96
N VAL A 44 -4.02 2.25 4.31
CA VAL A 44 -4.77 1.19 5.04
C VAL A 44 -4.90 1.51 6.52
N ASP A 45 -3.79 1.82 7.21
CA ASP A 45 -3.80 2.21 8.62
C ASP A 45 -2.71 3.25 8.89
N ARG A 46 -2.87 4.00 9.99
CA ARG A 46 -1.87 4.92 10.55
C ARG A 46 -1.75 4.63 12.02
N ILE A 47 -0.56 4.21 12.43
CA ILE A 47 -0.31 3.71 13.78
C ILE A 47 0.89 4.42 14.39
N VAL A 48 0.85 4.55 15.71
CA VAL A 48 2.01 4.92 16.53
C VAL A 48 2.57 3.64 17.13
N VAL A 49 3.85 3.36 16.88
CA VAL A 49 4.50 2.12 17.34
C VAL A 49 4.59 2.13 18.87
N ARG A 50 3.97 1.13 19.50
CA ARG A 50 4.00 0.89 20.94
C ARG A 50 3.71 -0.58 21.23
N ALA A 51 4.03 -1.06 22.42
CA ALA A 51 3.70 -2.42 22.83
C ALA A 51 2.17 -2.66 22.82
N GLY A 52 1.73 -3.86 22.46
CA GLY A 52 0.31 -4.25 22.47
C GLY A 52 -0.45 -3.94 21.18
N ILE A 53 0.21 -3.48 20.11
CA ILE A 53 -0.42 -3.24 18.80
C ILE A 53 -0.22 -4.39 17.81
N GLU A 54 0.42 -5.48 18.21
CA GLU A 54 0.91 -6.54 17.34
C GLU A 54 -0.23 -7.13 16.50
N THR A 55 -1.39 -7.39 17.11
CA THR A 55 -2.59 -7.88 16.41
C THR A 55 -3.11 -6.87 15.38
N ARG A 56 -3.25 -5.60 15.77
CA ARG A 56 -3.72 -4.54 14.84
C ARG A 56 -2.75 -4.34 13.68
N LEU A 57 -1.45 -4.38 13.96
CA LEU A 57 -0.42 -4.28 12.94
C LEU A 57 -0.54 -5.45 11.95
N ALA A 58 -0.69 -6.68 12.45
CA ALA A 58 -0.87 -7.87 11.62
C ALA A 58 -2.13 -7.80 10.74
N ASP A 59 -3.27 -7.40 11.33
CA ASP A 59 -4.54 -7.26 10.59
C ASP A 59 -4.44 -6.18 9.49
N SER A 60 -3.78 -5.05 9.81
CA SER A 60 -3.56 -3.97 8.85
C SER A 60 -2.63 -4.40 7.72
N PHE A 61 -1.55 -5.11 8.05
CA PHE A 61 -0.62 -5.66 7.06
C PHE A 61 -1.32 -6.63 6.12
N ARG A 62 -2.12 -7.55 6.67
CA ARG A 62 -2.89 -8.49 5.87
C ARG A 62 -3.86 -7.78 4.92
N THR A 63 -4.56 -6.77 5.42
CA THR A 63 -5.46 -5.95 4.59
C THR A 63 -4.72 -5.27 3.44
N ALA A 64 -3.51 -4.74 3.69
CA ALA A 64 -2.69 -4.11 2.66
C ALA A 64 -2.23 -5.10 1.58
N LEU A 65 -1.75 -6.27 2.01
CA LEU A 65 -1.32 -7.34 1.13
C LEU A 65 -2.49 -7.85 0.26
N ASP A 66 -3.65 -8.14 0.86
CA ASP A 66 -4.85 -8.59 0.15
C ASP A 66 -5.36 -7.57 -0.88
N LEU A 67 -5.17 -6.26 -0.62
CA LEU A 67 -5.63 -5.18 -1.49
C LEU A 67 -4.74 -4.98 -2.72
N ALA A 68 -3.45 -5.31 -2.63
CA ALA A 68 -2.44 -4.95 -3.63
C ALA A 68 -1.60 -6.16 -4.07
N ASP A 69 -2.28 -7.27 -4.39
CA ASP A 69 -1.69 -8.50 -4.95
C ASP A 69 -0.44 -8.96 -4.19
N GLY A 70 -0.50 -8.90 -2.86
CA GLY A 70 0.55 -9.36 -1.97
C GLY A 70 1.73 -8.40 -1.80
N ILE A 71 1.57 -7.13 -2.13
CA ILE A 71 2.54 -6.06 -1.86
C ILE A 71 2.01 -5.15 -0.75
N ALA A 72 2.86 -4.82 0.22
CA ALA A 72 2.57 -3.82 1.25
C ALA A 72 3.74 -2.85 1.39
N ILE A 73 3.44 -1.58 1.65
CA ILE A 73 4.46 -0.55 1.87
C ILE A 73 4.27 0.02 3.26
N LEU A 74 5.32 -0.06 4.08
CA LEU A 74 5.43 0.69 5.31
C LEU A 74 6.15 2.00 5.02
N GLU A 75 5.53 3.11 5.36
CA GLU A 75 6.13 4.44 5.26
C GLU A 75 6.16 5.09 6.65
N THR A 76 7.33 5.55 7.07
CA THR A 76 7.47 6.29 8.32
C THR A 76 6.95 7.72 8.18
N ALA A 77 6.50 8.32 9.28
CA ALA A 77 6.02 9.70 9.33
C ALA A 77 6.78 10.49 10.41
N PRO A 78 8.06 10.83 10.17
CA PRO A 78 8.85 11.60 11.13
C PRO A 78 8.41 13.07 11.19
N ASP A 79 8.62 13.72 12.34
CA ASP A 79 8.39 15.18 12.49
C ASP A 79 9.41 16.01 11.70
N GLU A 80 10.63 15.50 11.55
CA GLU A 80 11.72 16.11 10.78
C GLU A 80 12.44 15.05 9.93
N GLY A 81 12.83 15.43 8.70
CA GLY A 81 13.50 14.54 7.75
C GLY A 81 12.58 13.90 6.73
N ASP A 82 13.16 13.09 5.84
CA ASP A 82 12.43 12.40 4.79
C ASP A 82 11.81 11.09 5.30
N PRO A 83 10.58 10.76 4.87
CA PRO A 83 9.95 9.49 5.22
C PRO A 83 10.70 8.31 4.58
N GLU A 84 11.09 7.34 5.40
CA GLU A 84 11.61 6.06 4.93
C GLU A 84 10.48 5.13 4.48
N ARG A 85 10.67 4.47 3.33
CA ARG A 85 9.74 3.49 2.76
C ARG A 85 10.36 2.10 2.76
N VAL A 86 9.61 1.11 3.22
CA VAL A 86 9.99 -0.31 3.19
C VAL A 86 8.90 -1.09 2.49
N THR A 87 9.26 -1.79 1.41
CA THR A 87 8.35 -2.65 0.66
C THR A 87 8.43 -4.08 1.17
N PHE A 88 7.28 -4.67 1.43
CA PHE A 88 7.07 -6.07 1.77
C PHE A 88 6.33 -6.77 0.64
N SER A 89 6.65 -8.03 0.42
CA SER A 89 5.98 -8.90 -0.54
C SER A 89 5.74 -10.25 0.13
N GLU A 90 4.51 -10.74 0.09
CA GLU A 90 4.19 -12.12 0.48
C GLU A 90 4.44 -13.10 -0.67
N ASN A 91 4.43 -12.59 -1.90
CA ASN A 91 4.88 -13.34 -3.04
C ASN A 91 6.41 -13.44 -3.01
N PHE A 92 6.96 -14.55 -3.47
CA PHE A 92 8.39 -14.67 -3.81
C PHE A 92 8.72 -13.83 -5.06
N ALA A 93 8.12 -12.66 -5.20
CA ALA A 93 8.23 -11.75 -6.32
C ALA A 93 9.14 -10.59 -5.97
N CYS A 94 10.09 -10.28 -6.86
CA CYS A 94 10.88 -9.07 -6.76
C CYS A 94 9.94 -7.85 -6.96
N PRO A 95 9.80 -6.96 -5.95
CA PRO A 95 8.84 -5.85 -5.99
C PRO A 95 9.16 -4.79 -7.06
N VAL A 96 10.37 -4.83 -7.62
CA VAL A 96 10.85 -3.87 -8.62
C VAL A 96 10.66 -4.38 -10.06
N SER A 97 10.69 -5.70 -10.28
CA SER A 97 10.69 -6.30 -11.62
C SER A 97 9.51 -7.22 -11.90
N GLY A 98 8.69 -7.57 -10.90
CA GLY A 98 7.60 -8.53 -11.03
C GLY A 98 8.07 -9.97 -11.25
N PHE A 99 9.36 -10.26 -11.01
CA PHE A 99 9.92 -11.59 -11.15
C PHE A 99 9.54 -12.47 -9.95
N THR A 100 8.64 -13.43 -10.17
CA THR A 100 8.18 -14.39 -9.14
C THR A 100 9.00 -15.68 -9.18
N ILE A 101 9.54 -16.09 -8.04
CA ILE A 101 10.10 -17.42 -7.82
C ILE A 101 8.95 -18.32 -7.33
N SER A 102 8.86 -19.55 -7.82
CA SER A 102 7.90 -20.53 -7.27
C SER A 102 8.21 -20.82 -5.81
N GLU A 103 7.20 -21.19 -5.02
CA GLU A 103 7.39 -21.62 -3.63
C GLU A 103 8.53 -22.67 -3.54
N ILE A 104 9.40 -22.53 -2.54
CA ILE A 104 10.51 -23.47 -2.33
C ILE A 104 9.91 -24.79 -1.83
N GLU A 105 9.56 -25.67 -2.77
CA GLU A 105 9.15 -27.02 -2.43
C GLU A 105 10.38 -27.86 -2.08
N PRO A 106 10.37 -28.62 -0.96
CA PRO A 106 11.41 -29.59 -0.68
C PRO A 106 11.38 -30.67 -1.76
N ARG A 107 12.40 -30.69 -2.62
CA ARG A 107 12.61 -31.84 -3.51
C ARG A 107 13.26 -32.96 -2.68
N LEU A 108 12.47 -33.98 -2.36
CA LEU A 108 12.95 -35.29 -1.92
C LEU A 108 13.50 -36.09 -3.09
#